data_AF-A0A401PJC4-F1
#
_entry.id   AF-A0A401PJC4-F1
#
_cell.length_a   1.000
_cell.length_b   1.000
_cell.length_c   1.000
_cell.angle_alpha   90.00
_cell.angle_beta   90.00
_cell.angle_gamma   90.00
#
_symmetry.space_group_name_H-M   'P 1'
#
loop_
_entity.id
_entity.type
_entity.pdbx_description
1 polymer ?
#
loop_
_entity_poly.entity_id
_entity_poly.type
_entity_poly.pdbx_seq_one_letter_code
_entity_poly.pdbx_strand_id
1 'polypeptide(L)'
;MQISVGHPLLPLEEAVSLSEDRLDGMGSSHLVAGRCEFEDEIIKNLDHEVEGGRGDEEYKHLFESILLKHCRINQHLEKQGETFVALVTGLLARLLDYRTVMNDENQAHSMSCTVNLLNFYKDIDREEMYIRYLYKLRDLHLFYENFTEAAFTLLLHAKLLKWADDQFASHIQDFQGFQTQRQLKENLYNKIIEYFDKGKMWEEAIHLCKELAEQYEMQVFDYELLSETLQRQAKFYEKIMNVLRPKPDYFAIGYNGQSFPTFIRVRISFYFAKECALFSLRVKDAL
;
A
#
# COMPACT_ATOMS: atom_id res chain seq x y z
N MET A 1 -12.62 43.31 -9.48
CA MET A 1 -11.76 42.60 -8.51
C MET A 1 -10.83 41.73 -9.34
N GLN A 2 -9.52 41.89 -9.16
CA GLN A 2 -8.48 41.56 -10.15
C GLN A 2 -8.37 40.07 -10.46
N ILE A 3 -8.26 39.76 -11.75
CA ILE A 3 -7.84 38.47 -12.30
C ILE A 3 -6.31 38.44 -12.22
N SER A 4 -5.75 37.56 -11.39
CA SER A 4 -4.31 37.33 -11.33
C SER A 4 -3.93 36.33 -12.42
N VAL A 5 -3.11 36.79 -13.35
CA VAL A 5 -2.53 36.02 -14.45
C VAL A 5 -1.35 35.23 -13.88
N GLY A 6 -1.49 33.91 -13.79
CA GLY A 6 -0.42 32.99 -13.38
C GLY A 6 0.53 32.68 -14.54
N HIS A 7 1.81 32.79 -14.25
CA HIS A 7 2.98 32.64 -15.11
C HIS A 7 2.97 31.36 -16.00
N PRO A 8 3.55 31.40 -17.23
CA PRO A 8 3.74 30.20 -18.05
C PRO A 8 4.75 29.25 -17.39
N LEU A 9 4.40 27.97 -17.37
CA LEU A 9 5.32 26.85 -17.15
C LEU A 9 6.48 26.95 -18.15
N LEU A 10 7.70 26.71 -17.68
CA LEU A 10 8.89 26.58 -18.52
C LEU A 10 8.63 25.59 -19.68
N PRO A 11 9.07 25.88 -20.91
CA PRO A 11 8.87 24.97 -22.04
C PRO A 11 9.63 23.66 -21.82
N LEU A 12 8.93 22.53 -22.01
CA LEU A 12 9.45 21.16 -21.99
C LEU A 12 10.69 20.93 -22.89
N GLU A 13 11.00 21.83 -23.82
CA GLU A 13 12.17 21.76 -24.71
C GLU A 13 13.49 22.09 -24.00
N GLU A 14 13.52 22.97 -22.99
CA GLU A 14 14.76 23.33 -22.27
C GLU A 14 15.18 22.25 -21.24
N ALA A 15 14.23 21.46 -20.74
CA ALA A 15 14.50 20.34 -19.84
C ALA A 15 15.12 19.14 -20.56
N VAL A 16 14.80 18.96 -21.85
CA VAL A 16 15.31 17.86 -22.69
C VAL A 16 16.76 18.14 -23.12
N SER A 17 17.09 19.38 -23.48
CA SER A 17 18.45 19.75 -23.91
C SER A 17 19.52 19.67 -22.80
N LEU A 18 19.13 19.84 -21.54
CA LEU A 18 20.06 19.74 -20.39
C LEU A 18 20.42 18.28 -20.03
N SER A 19 19.71 17.30 -20.59
CA SER A 19 19.92 15.87 -20.33
C SER A 19 20.81 15.18 -21.37
N GLU A 20 20.91 15.71 -22.59
CA GLU A 20 21.70 15.11 -23.68
C GLU A 20 23.22 15.29 -23.49
N ASP A 21 23.67 16.38 -22.87
CA ASP A 21 25.09 16.67 -22.64
C ASP A 21 25.77 15.81 -21.55
N ARG A 22 25.03 14.93 -20.85
CA ARG A 22 25.58 14.05 -19.80
C ARG A 22 25.70 12.57 -20.18
N LEU A 23 25.30 12.19 -21.39
CA LEU A 23 25.22 10.78 -21.79
C LEU A 23 26.47 10.22 -22.48
N ASP A 24 27.49 11.03 -22.76
CA ASP A 24 28.62 10.60 -23.61
C ASP A 24 29.81 9.96 -22.87
N GLY A 25 29.62 9.43 -21.66
CA GLY A 25 30.74 8.81 -20.95
C GLY A 25 30.46 8.08 -19.66
N MET A 26 29.46 7.20 -19.57
CA MET A 26 29.33 6.33 -18.38
C MET A 26 28.84 4.91 -18.72
N GLY A 27 29.56 3.91 -18.20
CA GLY A 27 29.42 2.49 -18.53
C GLY A 27 28.12 1.83 -18.06
N SER A 28 27.88 0.62 -18.60
CA SER A 28 26.65 -0.17 -18.55
C SER A 28 26.04 -0.43 -17.14
N SER A 29 26.83 -0.38 -16.06
CA SER A 29 26.33 -0.55 -14.69
C SER A 29 25.69 0.72 -14.09
N HIS A 30 26.12 1.91 -14.52
CA HIS A 30 25.52 3.19 -14.08
C HIS A 30 24.21 3.51 -14.82
N LEU A 31 24.05 3.01 -16.04
CA LEU A 31 22.84 3.18 -16.85
C LEU A 31 21.62 2.42 -16.32
N VAL A 32 21.83 1.33 -15.56
CA VAL A 32 20.76 0.59 -14.89
C VAL A 32 20.32 1.30 -13.60
N ALA A 33 21.29 1.84 -12.84
CA ALA A 33 21.01 2.60 -11.62
C ALA A 33 20.26 3.92 -11.92
N GLY A 34 20.74 4.73 -12.86
CA GLY A 34 20.07 5.99 -13.23
C GLY A 34 18.69 5.80 -13.87
N ARG A 35 18.43 4.63 -14.44
CA ARG A 35 17.11 4.27 -14.99
C ARG A 35 16.11 3.91 -13.88
N CYS A 36 16.55 3.17 -12.87
CA CYS A 36 15.71 2.85 -11.72
C CYS A 36 15.31 4.13 -10.98
N GLU A 37 16.27 5.06 -10.80
CA GLU A 37 16.05 6.38 -10.21
C GLU A 37 15.05 7.23 -10.99
N PHE A 38 15.14 7.24 -12.33
CA PHE A 38 14.17 7.96 -13.18
C PHE A 38 12.76 7.38 -13.06
N GLU A 39 12.61 6.05 -13.14
CA GLU A 39 11.29 5.41 -12.99
C GLU A 39 10.71 5.65 -11.60
N ASP A 40 11.53 5.57 -10.55
CA ASP A 40 11.13 5.86 -9.16
C ASP A 40 10.63 7.30 -9.01
N GLU A 41 11.36 8.26 -9.57
CA GLU A 41 10.98 9.67 -9.50
C GLU A 41 9.65 9.93 -10.22
N ILE A 42 9.48 9.36 -11.42
CA ILE A 42 8.22 9.49 -12.17
C ILE A 42 7.06 8.85 -11.42
N ILE A 43 7.23 7.65 -10.86
CA ILE A 43 6.18 6.97 -10.08
C ILE A 43 5.79 7.80 -8.85
N LYS A 44 6.77 8.35 -8.12
CA LYS A 44 6.54 9.20 -6.94
C LYS A 44 5.81 10.49 -7.28
N ASN A 45 6.26 11.17 -8.34
CA ASN A 45 5.61 12.39 -8.79
C ASN A 45 4.20 12.09 -9.29
N LEU A 46 4.01 11.07 -10.12
CA LEU A 46 2.69 10.71 -10.64
C LEU A 46 1.69 10.40 -9.53
N ASP A 47 2.09 9.63 -8.52
CA ASP A 47 1.26 9.34 -7.34
C ASP A 47 0.83 10.63 -6.63
N HIS A 48 1.79 11.54 -6.37
CA HIS A 48 1.53 12.83 -5.72
C HIS A 48 0.59 13.72 -6.55
N GLU A 49 0.83 13.80 -7.86
CA GLU A 49 0.06 14.65 -8.76
C GLU A 49 -1.39 14.15 -8.91
N VAL A 50 -1.60 12.84 -9.06
CA VAL A 50 -2.95 12.27 -9.19
C VAL A 50 -3.73 12.36 -7.88
N GLU A 51 -3.08 12.10 -6.74
CA GLU A 51 -3.67 12.31 -5.41
C GLU A 51 -4.01 13.79 -5.17
N GLY A 52 -3.20 14.72 -5.70
CA GLY A 52 -3.46 16.16 -5.73
C GLY A 52 -4.58 16.62 -6.67
N GLY A 53 -5.32 15.68 -7.28
CA GLY A 53 -6.48 15.94 -8.13
C GLY A 53 -6.15 16.25 -9.58
N ARG A 54 -4.89 16.08 -10.01
CA ARG A 54 -4.45 16.35 -11.40
C ARG A 54 -4.50 15.09 -12.26
N GLY A 55 -4.57 15.26 -13.58
CA GLY A 55 -4.69 14.17 -14.55
C GLY A 55 -6.11 13.57 -14.64
N ASP A 56 -6.45 13.06 -15.82
CA ASP A 56 -7.70 12.40 -16.14
C ASP A 56 -7.47 11.25 -17.14
N GLU A 57 -8.55 10.59 -17.54
CA GLU A 57 -8.48 9.46 -18.47
C GLU A 57 -7.98 9.89 -19.86
N GLU A 58 -8.29 11.12 -20.29
CA GLU A 58 -7.82 11.70 -21.54
C GLU A 58 -6.30 11.93 -21.51
N TYR A 59 -5.77 12.45 -20.40
CA TYR A 59 -4.34 12.61 -20.16
C TYR A 59 -3.60 11.28 -20.25
N LYS A 60 -4.16 10.21 -19.66
CA LYS A 60 -3.57 8.87 -19.75
C LYS A 60 -3.43 8.39 -21.20
N HIS A 61 -4.48 8.56 -22.01
CA HIS A 61 -4.43 8.18 -23.43
C HIS A 61 -3.46 9.05 -24.23
N LEU A 62 -3.42 10.35 -23.94
CA LEU A 62 -2.48 11.26 -24.58
C LEU A 62 -1.03 10.87 -24.25
N PHE A 63 -0.74 10.63 -22.97
CA PHE A 63 0.55 10.19 -22.48
C PHE A 63 1.02 8.90 -23.16
N GLU A 64 0.15 7.88 -23.22
CA GLU A 64 0.43 6.62 -23.90
C GLU A 64 0.76 6.85 -25.39
N SER A 65 -0.09 7.60 -26.10
CA SER A 65 0.05 7.80 -27.54
C SER A 65 1.32 8.57 -27.94
N ILE A 66 1.65 9.62 -27.19
CA ILE A 66 2.82 10.46 -27.44
C ILE A 66 4.09 9.64 -27.18
N LEU A 67 4.20 9.02 -26.00
CA LEU A 67 5.41 8.30 -25.64
C LEU A 67 5.65 7.07 -26.52
N LEU A 68 4.61 6.28 -26.85
CA LEU A 68 4.77 5.18 -27.80
C LEU A 68 5.25 5.66 -29.17
N LYS A 69 4.76 6.81 -29.65
CA LYS A 69 5.21 7.40 -30.91
C LYS A 69 6.70 7.77 -30.85
N HIS A 70 7.16 8.36 -29.76
CA HIS A 70 8.58 8.70 -29.56
C HIS A 70 9.47 7.46 -29.37
N CYS A 71 8.99 6.43 -28.68
CA CYS A 71 9.71 5.16 -28.50
C CYS A 71 9.91 4.42 -29.83
N ARG A 72 8.93 4.50 -30.76
CA ARG A 72 9.03 3.88 -32.10
C ARG A 72 10.01 4.61 -33.03
N ILE A 73 10.24 5.90 -32.82
CA ILE A 73 11.22 6.66 -33.59
C ILE A 73 12.65 6.26 -33.18
N ASN A 74 12.84 5.89 -31.91
CA ASN A 74 14.14 5.51 -31.35
C ASN A 74 14.28 3.98 -31.24
N GLN A 75 14.80 3.34 -32.28
CA GLN A 75 14.95 1.88 -32.39
C GLN A 75 15.72 1.21 -31.22
N HIS A 76 16.61 1.94 -30.56
CA HIS A 76 17.35 1.46 -29.37
C HIS A 76 16.52 1.46 -28.08
N LEU A 77 15.48 2.29 -27.99
CA LEU A 77 14.64 2.47 -26.81
C LEU A 77 13.25 1.83 -26.98
N GLU A 78 12.89 1.34 -28.16
CA GLU A 78 11.56 0.84 -28.49
C GLU A 78 11.02 -0.15 -27.43
N LYS A 79 11.72 -1.27 -27.19
CA LYS A 79 11.27 -2.29 -26.22
C LYS A 79 11.23 -1.80 -24.77
N GLN A 80 12.19 -0.96 -24.38
CA GLN A 80 12.32 -0.48 -23.00
C GLN A 80 11.29 0.61 -22.72
N GLY A 81 11.09 1.52 -23.67
CA GLY A 81 10.09 2.56 -23.63
C GLY A 81 8.67 2.01 -23.69
N GLU A 82 8.40 0.97 -24.49
CA GLU A 82 7.11 0.28 -24.47
C GLU A 82 6.79 -0.33 -23.09
N THR A 83 7.78 -0.96 -22.46
CA THR A 83 7.61 -1.52 -21.10
C THR A 83 7.35 -0.43 -20.07
N PHE A 84 8.10 0.67 -20.12
CA PHE A 84 7.91 1.82 -19.25
C PHE A 84 6.54 2.48 -19.43
N VAL A 85 6.12 2.70 -20.68
CA VAL A 85 4.80 3.29 -20.97
C VAL A 85 3.69 2.37 -20.47
N ALA A 86 3.80 1.06 -20.65
CA ALA A 86 2.84 0.09 -20.10
C ALA A 86 2.79 0.14 -18.56
N LEU A 87 3.94 0.32 -17.89
CA LEU A 87 4.01 0.48 -16.44
C LEU A 87 3.30 1.76 -15.99
N VAL A 88 3.65 2.91 -16.55
CA VAL A 88 3.11 4.21 -16.12
C VAL A 88 1.62 4.36 -16.46
N THR A 89 1.19 3.87 -17.63
CA THR A 89 -0.24 3.86 -18.01
C THR A 89 -1.04 2.91 -17.12
N GLY A 90 -0.48 1.74 -16.78
CA GLY A 90 -1.06 0.81 -15.83
C GLY A 90 -1.16 1.37 -14.41
N LEU A 91 -0.19 2.19 -14.00
CA LEU A 91 -0.22 2.92 -12.73
C LEU A 91 -1.28 4.03 -12.75
N LEU A 92 -1.28 4.87 -13.79
CA LEU A 92 -2.26 5.94 -13.99
C LEU A 92 -3.69 5.42 -13.92
N ALA A 93 -3.99 4.32 -14.61
CA ALA A 93 -5.31 3.71 -14.59
C ALA A 93 -5.76 3.36 -13.16
N ARG A 94 -4.88 2.73 -12.37
CA ARG A 94 -5.19 2.34 -10.99
C ARG A 94 -5.27 3.52 -10.03
N LEU A 95 -4.45 4.55 -10.22
CA LEU A 95 -4.51 5.79 -9.42
C LEU A 95 -5.78 6.58 -9.71
N LEU A 96 -6.22 6.64 -10.97
CA LEU A 96 -7.48 7.26 -11.35
C LEU A 96 -8.67 6.48 -10.77
N ASP A 97 -8.67 5.15 -10.88
CA ASP A 97 -9.66 4.30 -10.21
C ASP A 97 -9.70 4.58 -8.70
N TYR A 98 -8.53 4.60 -8.04
CA TYR A 98 -8.41 4.89 -6.62
C TYR A 98 -9.00 6.26 -6.27
N ARG A 99 -8.65 7.31 -7.02
CA ARG A 99 -9.18 8.66 -6.81
C ARG A 99 -10.70 8.71 -6.95
N THR A 100 -11.26 8.07 -7.98
CA THR A 100 -12.71 8.06 -8.19
C THR A 100 -13.44 7.41 -7.02
N VAL A 101 -12.94 6.28 -6.53
CA VAL A 101 -13.55 5.53 -5.42
C VAL A 101 -13.38 6.25 -4.08
N MET A 102 -12.24 6.91 -3.84
CA MET A 102 -11.99 7.62 -2.58
C MET A 102 -12.78 8.93 -2.48
N ASN A 103 -13.12 9.54 -3.61
CA ASN A 103 -13.96 10.73 -3.69
C ASN A 103 -15.47 10.42 -3.67
N ASP A 104 -15.85 9.15 -3.78
CA ASP A 104 -17.24 8.69 -3.68
C ASP A 104 -17.71 8.75 -2.22
N GLU A 105 -18.92 9.24 -1.97
CA GLU A 105 -19.52 9.34 -0.63
C GLU A 105 -19.72 7.97 0.01
N ASN A 106 -19.99 6.93 -0.78
CA ASN A 106 -20.30 5.59 -0.27
C ASN A 106 -19.02 4.80 0.10
N GLN A 107 -17.86 5.13 -0.49
CA GLN A 107 -16.56 4.47 -0.29
C GLN A 107 -16.59 2.92 -0.25
N ALA A 108 -17.66 2.29 -0.77
CA ALA A 108 -17.94 0.86 -0.59
C ALA A 108 -16.85 -0.03 -1.21
N HIS A 109 -16.11 0.51 -2.18
CA HIS A 109 -15.04 -0.17 -2.90
C HIS A 109 -13.64 0.32 -2.51
N SER A 110 -13.52 1.21 -1.52
CA SER A 110 -12.25 1.83 -1.09
C SER A 110 -11.20 0.80 -0.70
N MET A 111 -11.57 -0.23 0.08
CA MET A 111 -10.65 -1.31 0.46
C MET A 111 -10.17 -2.10 -0.76
N SER A 112 -11.10 -2.53 -1.64
CA SER A 112 -10.76 -3.31 -2.83
C SER A 112 -9.89 -2.53 -3.81
N CYS A 113 -10.15 -1.24 -3.97
CA CYS A 113 -9.35 -0.37 -4.82
C CYS A 113 -7.93 -0.15 -4.25
N THR A 114 -7.83 0.12 -2.95
CA THR A 114 -6.55 0.22 -2.25
C THR A 114 -5.72 -1.06 -2.39
N VAL A 115 -6.35 -2.23 -2.25
CA VAL A 115 -5.69 -3.54 -2.43
C VAL A 115 -5.21 -3.75 -3.87
N ASN A 116 -5.97 -3.32 -4.89
CA ASN A 116 -5.53 -3.39 -6.29
C ASN A 116 -4.26 -2.56 -6.52
N LEU A 117 -4.25 -1.34 -5.99
CA LEU A 117 -3.09 -0.45 -6.10
C LEU A 117 -1.89 -0.98 -5.31
N LEU A 118 -2.11 -1.56 -4.12
CA LEU A 118 -1.08 -2.26 -3.35
C LEU A 118 -0.44 -3.41 -4.11
N ASN A 119 -1.26 -4.28 -4.72
CA ASN A 119 -0.75 -5.41 -5.51
C ASN A 119 0.07 -4.91 -6.69
N PHE A 120 -0.34 -3.81 -7.33
CA PHE A 120 0.46 -3.21 -8.38
C PHE A 120 1.83 -2.75 -7.89
N TYR A 121 1.91 -1.98 -6.79
CA TYR A 121 3.20 -1.55 -6.23
C TYR A 121 4.09 -2.71 -5.80
N LYS A 122 3.49 -3.81 -5.32
CA LYS A 122 4.20 -5.04 -5.03
C LYS A 122 4.73 -5.73 -6.29
N ASP A 123 3.94 -5.79 -7.35
CA ASP A 123 4.33 -6.43 -8.62
C ASP A 123 5.47 -5.68 -9.32
N ILE A 124 5.54 -4.36 -9.14
CA ILE A 124 6.64 -3.52 -9.65
C ILE A 124 7.81 -3.35 -8.65
N ASP A 125 7.79 -4.09 -7.54
CA ASP A 125 8.83 -4.11 -6.49
C ASP A 125 9.18 -2.73 -5.90
N ARG A 126 8.17 -1.85 -5.78
CA ARG A 126 8.34 -0.50 -5.21
C ARG A 126 7.92 -0.50 -3.73
N GLU A 127 8.82 -0.94 -2.87
CA GLU A 127 8.56 -1.18 -1.44
C GLU A 127 8.05 0.06 -0.69
N GLU A 128 8.63 1.24 -0.92
CA GLU A 128 8.25 2.48 -0.21
C GLU A 128 6.79 2.86 -0.48
N MET A 129 6.36 2.79 -1.73
CA MET A 129 4.97 3.06 -2.12
C MET A 129 4.03 1.98 -1.60
N TYR A 130 4.45 0.72 -1.67
CA TYR A 130 3.70 -0.39 -1.09
C TYR A 130 3.45 -0.17 0.41
N ILE A 131 4.49 0.20 1.18
CA ILE A 131 4.34 0.52 2.61
C ILE A 131 3.40 1.71 2.81
N ARG A 132 3.54 2.80 2.04
CA ARG A 132 2.66 3.97 2.17
C ARG A 132 1.18 3.59 1.98
N TYR A 133 0.85 2.78 0.96
CA TYR A 133 -0.51 2.34 0.73
C TYR A 133 -1.00 1.27 1.71
N LEU A 134 -0.09 0.51 2.35
CA LEU A 134 -0.47 -0.43 3.43
C LEU A 134 -1.03 0.35 4.62
N TYR A 135 -0.44 1.51 4.92
CA TYR A 135 -0.90 2.35 6.02
C TYR A 135 -2.22 3.04 5.68
N LYS A 136 -2.42 3.48 4.42
CA LYS A 136 -3.74 3.95 3.96
C LYS A 136 -4.82 2.86 4.11
N LEU A 137 -4.50 1.61 3.74
CA LEU A 137 -5.42 0.47 3.92
C LEU A 137 -5.70 0.17 5.39
N ARG A 138 -4.67 0.20 6.25
CA ARG A 138 -4.82 0.05 7.70
C ARG A 138 -5.77 1.11 8.25
N ASP A 139 -5.62 2.37 7.86
CA ASP A 139 -6.46 3.46 8.35
C ASP A 139 -7.91 3.30 7.92
N LEU A 140 -8.16 2.82 6.70
CA LEU A 140 -9.48 2.38 6.27
C LEU A 140 -10.00 1.25 7.17
N HIS A 141 -9.22 0.21 7.43
CA HIS A 141 -9.63 -0.87 8.33
C HIS A 141 -9.97 -0.36 9.74
N LEU A 142 -9.17 0.56 10.29
CA LEU A 142 -9.45 1.15 11.60
C LEU A 142 -10.71 2.01 11.59
N PHE A 143 -10.96 2.78 10.53
CA PHE A 143 -12.17 3.57 10.36
C PHE A 143 -13.44 2.70 10.40
N TYR A 144 -13.42 1.54 9.75
CA TYR A 144 -14.52 0.56 9.80
C TYR A 144 -14.41 -0.43 10.99
N GLU A 145 -13.53 -0.17 11.95
CA GLU A 145 -13.26 -0.99 13.14
C GLU A 145 -12.86 -2.45 12.82
N ASN A 146 -12.34 -2.72 11.62
CA ASN A 146 -11.86 -4.02 11.18
C ASN A 146 -10.46 -4.29 11.76
N PHE A 147 -10.37 -4.41 13.09
CA PHE A 147 -9.08 -4.52 13.79
C PHE A 147 -8.24 -5.73 13.35
N THR A 148 -8.87 -6.87 13.08
CA THR A 148 -8.18 -8.07 12.57
C THR A 148 -7.50 -7.82 11.23
N GLU A 149 -8.20 -7.17 10.29
CA GLU A 149 -7.64 -6.86 8.97
C GLU A 149 -6.57 -5.76 9.07
N ALA A 150 -6.75 -4.77 9.95
CA ALA A 150 -5.72 -3.77 10.25
C ALA A 150 -4.44 -4.42 10.80
N ALA A 151 -4.57 -5.43 11.66
CA ALA A 151 -3.46 -6.20 12.22
C ALA A 151 -2.73 -6.99 11.12
N PHE A 152 -3.46 -7.73 10.28
CA PHE A 152 -2.85 -8.45 9.15
C PHE A 152 -2.18 -7.52 8.14
N THR A 153 -2.75 -6.34 7.90
CA THR A 153 -2.17 -5.32 7.02
C THR A 153 -0.83 -4.84 7.56
N LEU A 154 -0.73 -4.52 8.85
CA LEU A 154 0.54 -4.15 9.48
C LEU A 154 1.54 -5.32 9.52
N LEU A 155 1.05 -6.55 9.66
CA LEU A 155 1.91 -7.74 9.62
C LEU A 155 2.61 -7.91 8.26
N LEU A 156 1.99 -7.47 7.16
CA LEU A 156 2.66 -7.44 5.85
C LEU A 156 3.90 -6.54 5.85
N HIS A 157 3.85 -5.38 6.50
CA HIS A 157 5.01 -4.52 6.67
C HIS A 157 6.06 -5.15 7.60
N ALA A 158 5.62 -5.72 8.72
CA ALA A 158 6.55 -6.33 9.68
C ALA A 158 7.31 -7.55 9.09
N LYS A 159 6.74 -8.23 8.08
CA LYS A 159 7.40 -9.31 7.33
C LYS A 159 8.53 -8.84 6.42
N LEU A 160 8.52 -7.58 5.97
CA LEU A 160 9.60 -6.99 5.18
C LEU A 160 10.83 -6.68 6.05
N LEU A 161 10.61 -6.46 7.35
CA LEU A 161 11.65 -6.12 8.31
C LEU A 161 12.38 -7.35 8.83
N LYS A 162 13.69 -7.20 9.05
CA LYS A 162 14.55 -8.22 9.66
C LYS A 162 14.79 -7.91 11.14
N TRP A 163 15.05 -8.95 11.93
CA TRP A 163 15.48 -8.82 13.32
C TRP A 163 16.96 -8.41 13.42
N ALA A 164 17.30 -7.30 12.78
CA ALA A 164 18.65 -6.78 12.64
C ALA A 164 18.80 -5.41 13.32
N ASP A 165 20.01 -5.16 13.83
CA ASP A 165 20.39 -3.90 14.47
C ASP A 165 21.04 -2.91 13.47
N ASP A 166 20.92 -3.19 12.18
CA ASP A 166 21.42 -2.30 11.11
C ASP A 166 20.74 -0.93 11.18
N GLN A 167 21.50 0.13 10.89
CA GLN A 167 20.97 1.49 10.84
C GLN A 167 19.84 1.57 9.81
N PHE A 168 18.65 1.94 10.27
CA PHE A 168 17.47 2.04 9.45
C PHE A 168 17.22 3.51 9.10
N ALA A 169 17.58 3.91 7.88
CA ALA A 169 17.20 5.20 7.34
C ALA A 169 15.90 5.03 6.53
N SER A 170 14.76 5.37 7.12
CA SER A 170 13.50 5.45 6.37
C SER A 170 13.26 6.87 5.89
N HIS A 171 12.92 7.00 4.61
CA HIS A 171 12.41 8.25 4.06
C HIS A 171 10.94 8.52 4.45
N ILE A 172 10.28 7.56 5.09
CA ILE A 172 8.89 7.70 5.55
C ILE A 172 8.90 8.42 6.90
N GLN A 173 8.26 9.59 6.94
CA GLN A 173 8.25 10.50 8.09
C GLN A 173 7.79 9.83 9.39
N ASP A 174 6.82 8.91 9.31
CA ASP A 174 6.28 8.17 10.45
C ASP A 174 7.28 7.21 11.12
N PHE A 175 8.40 6.88 10.46
CA PHE A 175 9.41 5.94 10.99
C PHE A 175 10.73 6.61 11.39
N GLN A 176 10.84 7.94 11.30
CA GLN A 176 12.06 8.68 11.64
C GLN A 176 12.47 8.55 13.13
N GLY A 177 11.58 8.06 14.00
CA GLY A 177 11.86 7.81 15.41
C GLY A 177 12.60 6.51 15.72
N PHE A 178 12.72 5.58 14.76
CA PHE A 178 13.34 4.27 14.97
C PHE A 178 14.77 4.24 14.44
N GLN A 179 15.71 3.77 15.27
CA GLN A 179 17.14 3.72 14.90
C GLN A 179 17.49 2.41 14.16
N THR A 180 16.78 1.33 14.44
CA THR A 180 17.02 0.00 13.83
C THR A 180 15.75 -0.66 13.31
N GLN A 181 15.91 -1.57 12.34
CA GLN A 181 14.80 -2.38 11.83
C GLN A 181 14.16 -3.23 12.93
N ARG A 182 14.96 -3.77 13.86
CA ARG A 182 14.48 -4.49 15.04
C ARG A 182 13.51 -3.65 15.86
N GLN A 183 13.87 -2.41 16.20
CA GLN A 183 13.01 -1.52 17.01
C GLN A 183 11.68 -1.22 16.31
N LEU A 184 11.72 -0.94 15.00
CA LEU A 184 10.49 -0.73 14.23
C LEU A 184 9.63 -2.01 14.20
N LYS A 185 10.25 -3.17 13.97
CA LYS A 185 9.54 -4.46 13.92
C LYS A 185 8.90 -4.81 15.26
N GLU A 186 9.60 -4.59 16.35
CA GLU A 186 9.09 -4.78 17.72
C GLU A 186 7.90 -3.85 18.01
N ASN A 187 7.99 -2.57 17.63
CA ASN A 187 6.89 -1.63 17.78
C ASN A 187 5.66 -2.07 16.97
N LEU A 188 5.87 -2.50 15.73
CA LEU A 188 4.80 -3.04 14.89
C LEU A 188 4.18 -4.28 15.51
N TYR A 189 4.97 -5.22 16.00
CA TYR A 189 4.45 -6.43 16.65
C TYR A 189 3.57 -6.09 17.85
N ASN A 190 4.01 -5.17 18.71
CA ASN A 190 3.21 -4.70 19.84
C ASN A 190 1.87 -4.10 19.40
N LYS A 191 1.89 -3.24 18.37
CA LYS A 191 0.67 -2.62 17.83
C LYS A 191 -0.26 -3.63 17.14
N ILE A 192 0.30 -4.62 16.43
CA ILE A 192 -0.44 -5.72 15.82
C ILE A 192 -1.12 -6.58 16.89
N ILE A 193 -0.40 -6.91 17.98
CA ILE A 193 -0.95 -7.66 19.11
C ILE A 193 -2.14 -6.92 19.74
N GLU A 194 -2.05 -5.60 19.92
CA GLU A 194 -3.18 -4.78 20.40
C GLU A 194 -4.40 -4.84 19.46
N TYR A 195 -4.18 -4.80 18.16
CA TYR A 195 -5.25 -4.93 17.17
C TYR A 195 -5.86 -6.33 17.15
N PHE A 196 -5.04 -7.38 17.26
CA PHE A 196 -5.55 -8.74 17.39
C PHE A 196 -6.34 -8.95 18.69
N ASP A 197 -5.95 -8.31 19.80
CA ASP A 197 -6.74 -8.37 21.02
C ASP A 197 -8.12 -7.73 20.84
N LYS A 198 -8.19 -6.54 20.23
CA LYS A 198 -9.46 -5.88 19.88
C LYS A 198 -10.30 -6.71 18.90
N GLY A 199 -9.66 -7.35 17.93
CA GLY A 199 -10.27 -8.26 16.96
C GLY A 199 -10.61 -9.65 17.51
N LYS A 200 -10.26 -9.96 18.76
CA LYS A 200 -10.41 -11.27 19.41
C LYS A 200 -9.69 -12.42 18.67
N MET A 201 -8.60 -12.11 17.97
CA MET A 201 -7.73 -13.07 17.28
C MET A 201 -6.54 -13.45 18.17
N TRP A 202 -6.83 -14.02 19.33
CA TRP A 202 -5.85 -14.24 20.38
C TRP A 202 -4.79 -15.31 20.02
N GLU A 203 -5.12 -16.27 19.15
CA GLU A 203 -4.16 -17.27 18.66
C GLU A 203 -3.02 -16.61 17.90
N GLU A 204 -3.35 -15.71 16.97
CA GLU A 204 -2.36 -14.94 16.20
C GLU A 204 -1.55 -14.00 17.10
N ALA A 205 -2.20 -13.39 18.10
CA ALA A 205 -1.51 -12.58 19.11
C ALA A 205 -0.49 -13.41 19.91
N ILE A 206 -0.84 -14.65 20.31
CA ILE A 206 0.05 -15.57 21.01
C ILE A 206 1.24 -15.95 20.13
N HIS A 207 1.03 -16.20 18.83
CA HIS A 207 2.12 -16.50 17.90
C HIS A 207 3.18 -15.38 17.87
N LEU A 208 2.74 -14.12 17.75
CA LEU A 208 3.65 -12.98 17.78
C LEU A 208 4.33 -12.79 19.14
N CYS A 209 3.61 -13.03 20.24
CA CYS A 209 4.22 -12.99 21.57
C CYS A 209 5.29 -14.08 21.75
N LYS A 210 5.17 -15.25 21.12
CA LYS A 210 6.20 -16.29 21.17
C LYS A 210 7.47 -15.87 20.43
N GLU A 211 7.33 -15.25 19.27
CA GLU A 211 8.48 -14.68 18.54
C GLU A 211 9.17 -13.57 19.36
N LEU A 212 8.39 -12.65 19.96
CA LEU A 212 8.97 -11.62 20.83
C LEU A 212 9.70 -12.22 22.04
N ALA A 213 9.10 -13.23 22.69
CA ALA A 213 9.72 -13.90 23.81
C ALA A 213 11.06 -14.54 23.42
N GLU A 214 11.15 -15.20 22.26
CA GLU A 214 12.40 -15.74 21.74
C GLU A 214 13.45 -14.64 21.49
N GLN A 215 13.05 -13.49 20.94
CA GLN A 215 13.97 -12.36 20.75
C GLN A 215 14.48 -11.80 22.09
N TYR A 216 13.60 -11.62 23.07
CA TYR A 216 13.97 -11.07 24.38
C TYR A 216 14.83 -12.04 25.19
N GLU A 217 14.60 -13.35 25.08
CA GLU A 217 15.39 -14.37 25.79
C GLU A 217 16.75 -14.64 25.12
N MET A 218 16.78 -14.74 23.79
CA MET A 218 17.95 -15.29 23.07
C MET A 218 18.82 -14.24 22.39
N GLN A 219 18.30 -13.04 22.09
CA GLN A 219 19.02 -12.01 21.33
C GLN A 219 19.34 -10.78 22.18
N VAL A 220 18.32 -10.21 22.83
CA VAL A 220 18.45 -8.93 23.56
C VAL A 220 18.72 -9.14 25.06
N PHE A 221 18.36 -10.31 25.60
CA PHE A 221 18.45 -10.65 27.03
C PHE A 221 17.67 -9.69 27.95
N ASP A 222 16.54 -9.15 27.45
CA ASP A 222 15.64 -8.29 28.21
C ASP A 222 14.57 -9.12 28.93
N TYR A 223 14.87 -9.53 30.15
CA TYR A 223 13.98 -10.37 30.94
C TYR A 223 12.76 -9.62 31.51
N GLU A 224 12.78 -8.29 31.54
CA GLU A 224 11.64 -7.49 31.96
C GLU A 224 10.55 -7.53 30.88
N LEU A 225 10.92 -7.23 29.63
CA LEU A 225 10.02 -7.35 28.47
C LEU A 225 9.60 -8.80 28.22
N LEU A 226 10.48 -9.78 28.48
CA LEU A 226 10.12 -11.19 28.42
C LEU A 226 8.99 -11.53 29.42
N SER A 227 9.13 -11.09 30.68
CA SER A 227 8.12 -11.30 31.72
C SER A 227 6.77 -10.71 31.32
N GLU A 228 6.75 -9.46 30.83
CA GLU A 228 5.53 -8.82 30.34
C GLU A 228 4.90 -9.58 29.18
N THR A 229 5.72 -10.05 28.23
CA THR A 229 5.27 -10.81 27.06
C THR A 229 4.64 -12.14 27.46
N LEU A 230 5.24 -12.86 28.41
CA LEU A 230 4.69 -14.12 28.94
C LEU A 230 3.38 -13.90 29.70
N GLN A 231 3.28 -12.84 30.50
CA GLN A 231 2.01 -12.47 31.14
C GLN A 231 0.92 -12.12 30.13
N ARG A 232 1.28 -11.47 29.02
CA ARG A 232 0.35 -11.17 27.92
C ARG A 232 -0.14 -12.46 27.24
N GLN A 233 0.76 -13.43 27.01
CA GLN A 233 0.36 -14.76 26.51
C GLN A 233 -0.60 -15.48 27.45
N ALA A 234 -0.33 -15.48 28.77
CA ALA A 234 -1.20 -16.10 29.76
C ALA A 234 -2.63 -15.51 29.71
N LYS A 235 -2.74 -14.17 29.64
CA LYS A 235 -4.03 -13.49 29.49
C LYS A 235 -4.77 -13.90 28.21
N PHE A 236 -4.06 -14.11 27.10
CA PHE A 236 -4.69 -14.57 25.86
C PHE A 236 -5.19 -16.02 25.96
N TYR A 237 -4.44 -16.93 26.59
CA TYR A 237 -4.93 -18.28 26.84
C TYR A 237 -6.20 -18.28 27.72
N GLU A 238 -6.23 -17.45 28.77
CA GLU A 238 -7.42 -17.28 29.60
C GLU A 238 -8.61 -16.73 28.79
N LYS A 239 -8.38 -15.74 27.93
CA LYS A 239 -9.43 -15.18 27.07
C LYS A 239 -9.99 -16.22 26.11
N ILE A 240 -9.14 -17.04 25.46
CA ILE A 240 -9.58 -18.12 24.55
C ILE A 240 -10.53 -19.10 25.26
N MET A 241 -10.22 -19.46 26.51
CA MET A 241 -11.00 -20.43 27.27
C MET A 241 -12.30 -19.83 27.85
N ASN A 242 -12.25 -18.58 28.30
CA ASN A 242 -13.31 -18.01 29.15
C ASN A 242 -14.21 -17.00 28.44
N VAL A 243 -13.78 -16.42 27.31
CA VAL A 243 -14.54 -15.39 26.60
C VAL A 243 -15.16 -15.98 25.35
N LEU A 244 -16.49 -15.91 25.26
CA LEU A 244 -17.24 -16.37 24.09
C LEU A 244 -16.93 -15.50 22.85
N ARG A 245 -16.53 -16.16 21.76
CA ARG A 245 -16.42 -15.54 20.42
C ARG A 245 -17.62 -15.93 19.57
N PRO A 246 -18.39 -14.96 19.04
CA PRO A 246 -19.43 -15.25 18.04
C PRO A 246 -18.80 -15.95 16.84
N LYS A 247 -19.48 -16.98 16.31
CA LYS A 247 -19.04 -17.64 15.08
C LYS A 247 -19.19 -16.64 13.92
N PRO A 248 -18.18 -16.49 13.05
CA PRO A 248 -18.30 -15.60 11.90
C PRO A 248 -19.19 -16.19 10.82
N ASP A 249 -19.95 -15.32 10.16
CA ASP A 249 -20.73 -15.65 8.97
C ASP A 249 -20.06 -15.10 7.71
N TYR A 250 -20.07 -15.91 6.65
CA TYR A 250 -19.49 -15.58 5.35
C TYR A 250 -20.59 -15.47 4.31
N PHE A 251 -20.58 -14.38 3.55
CA PHE A 251 -21.51 -14.14 2.46
C PHE A 251 -20.78 -14.03 1.14
N ALA A 252 -21.28 -14.70 0.10
CA ALA A 252 -20.78 -14.55 -1.26
C ALA A 252 -21.62 -13.51 -2.00
N ILE A 253 -20.98 -12.44 -2.50
CA ILE A 253 -21.63 -11.42 -3.34
C ILE A 253 -21.08 -11.55 -4.76
N GLY A 254 -22.00 -11.66 -5.73
CA GLY A 254 -21.68 -11.64 -7.15
C GLY A 254 -22.03 -10.29 -7.78
N TYR A 255 -21.04 -9.63 -8.38
CA TYR A 255 -21.24 -8.34 -9.05
C TYR A 255 -21.46 -8.54 -10.55
N ASN A 256 -22.73 -8.40 -10.96
CA ASN A 256 -23.17 -8.56 -12.36
C ASN A 256 -23.70 -7.22 -12.89
N GLY A 257 -23.05 -6.62 -13.88
CA GLY A 257 -23.48 -5.35 -14.49
C GLY A 257 -22.34 -4.56 -15.13
N GLN A 258 -22.64 -3.62 -16.03
CA GLN A 258 -21.65 -2.74 -16.70
C GLN A 258 -21.31 -1.46 -15.95
N SER A 259 -22.08 -1.18 -14.90
CA SER A 259 -21.88 -0.08 -13.97
C SER A 259 -20.82 -0.33 -12.90
N PHE A 260 -20.35 -1.58 -12.73
CA PHE A 260 -19.32 -1.89 -11.74
C PHE A 260 -17.91 -1.72 -12.32
N PRO A 261 -16.93 -1.26 -11.51
CA PRO A 261 -15.54 -1.21 -11.91
C PRO A 261 -15.05 -2.56 -12.45
N THR A 262 -14.21 -2.52 -13.48
CA THR A 262 -13.71 -3.71 -14.19
C THR A 262 -13.00 -4.71 -13.28
N PHE A 263 -12.41 -4.26 -12.17
CA PHE A 263 -11.73 -5.13 -11.20
C PHE A 263 -12.67 -5.96 -10.30
N ILE A 264 -13.95 -5.59 -10.22
CA ILE A 264 -14.99 -6.29 -9.42
C ILE A 264 -15.93 -7.11 -10.32
N ARG A 265 -16.04 -6.71 -11.58
CA ARG A 265 -16.90 -7.33 -12.59
C ARG A 265 -16.58 -8.82 -12.76
N VAL A 266 -17.60 -9.69 -12.65
CA VAL A 266 -17.47 -11.16 -12.83
C VAL A 266 -16.53 -11.81 -11.79
N ARG A 267 -16.52 -11.33 -10.55
CA ARG A 267 -15.89 -12.00 -9.41
C ARG A 267 -16.90 -12.25 -8.31
N ILE A 268 -16.88 -13.45 -7.74
CA ILE A 268 -17.58 -13.77 -6.49
C ILE A 268 -16.62 -13.36 -5.37
N SER A 269 -17.02 -12.37 -4.56
CA SER A 269 -16.26 -11.92 -3.41
C SER A 269 -16.90 -12.46 -2.13
N PHE A 270 -16.10 -13.00 -1.22
CA PHE A 270 -16.55 -13.42 0.11
C PHE A 270 -16.36 -12.28 1.11
N TYR A 271 -17.42 -11.91 1.81
CA TYR A 271 -17.39 -10.88 2.84
C TYR A 271 -17.60 -11.50 4.22
N PHE A 272 -16.80 -11.03 5.18
CA PHE A 272 -16.96 -11.32 6.60
C PHE A 272 -18.05 -10.40 7.17
N ALA A 273 -19.17 -10.95 7.63
CA ALA A 273 -20.19 -10.14 8.29
C ALA A 273 -19.87 -10.01 9.78
N LYS A 274 -19.79 -8.77 10.24
CA LYS A 274 -19.58 -8.48 11.66
C LYS A 274 -20.79 -8.82 12.53
N GLU A 275 -22.02 -8.80 11.98
CA GLU A 275 -23.25 -9.18 12.69
C GLU A 275 -24.32 -9.70 11.71
N CYS A 276 -24.92 -10.87 12.03
CA CYS A 276 -25.94 -11.60 11.27
C CYS A 276 -27.13 -10.75 10.75
N ALA A 277 -27.49 -9.66 11.43
CA ALA A 277 -28.77 -8.98 11.19
C ALA A 277 -28.68 -7.74 10.27
N LEU A 278 -27.50 -7.17 10.04
CA LEU A 278 -27.34 -5.87 9.35
C LEU A 278 -26.89 -5.96 7.89
N PHE A 279 -26.42 -7.14 7.43
CA PHE A 279 -25.86 -7.28 6.08
C PHE A 279 -26.92 -7.19 4.97
N SER A 280 -28.13 -7.72 5.20
CA SER A 280 -29.25 -7.62 4.26
C SER A 280 -29.76 -6.19 4.05
N LEU A 281 -29.57 -5.30 5.03
CA LEU A 281 -29.97 -3.89 4.94
C LEU A 281 -28.90 -3.09 4.20
N ARG A 282 -27.63 -3.22 4.60
CA ARG A 282 -26.53 -2.46 3.99
C ARG A 282 -26.25 -2.78 2.52
N VAL A 283 -26.46 -4.02 2.07
CA VAL A 283 -26.30 -4.36 0.63
C VAL A 283 -27.44 -3.78 -0.22
N LYS A 284 -28.62 -3.56 0.35
CA LYS A 284 -29.75 -2.92 -0.35
C LYS A 284 -29.63 -1.40 -0.35
N ASP A 285 -28.99 -0.82 0.66
CA ASP A 285 -28.79 0.63 0.77
C ASP A 285 -27.56 1.13 -0.02
N ALA A 286 -26.65 0.22 -0.41
CA ALA A 286 -25.43 0.52 -1.16
C ALA A 286 -25.49 0.19 -2.67
N LEU A 287 -26.65 -0.29 -3.16
CA LEU A 287 -26.98 -0.47 -4.59
C LEU A 287 -27.99 0.60 -5.01
#